data_AF-A0A4P9YWS5-F1
#
_entry.id   AF-A0A4P9YWS5-F1
#
_cell.length_a   1.000
_cell.length_b   1.000
_cell.length_c   1.000
_cell.angle_alpha   90.00
_cell.angle_beta   90.00
_cell.angle_gamma   90.00
#
_symmetry.space_group_name_H-M   'P 1'
#
loop_
_entity.id
_entity.type
_entity.pdbx_description
1 polymer ?
#
loop_
_entity_poly.entity_id
_entity_poly.type
_entity_poly.pdbx_seq_one_letter_code
_entity_poly.pdbx_strand_id
1 'polypeptide(L)'
;PDKLHGSYHWDFERAIALAMPVLVASTAIKGPNPVTDVLLGVVLPIHTHIGFGACVRDYVDKRNYPVLNRVANGALMASFVTVLYACYHMNTEDIGMTELVITAWKS
;
A
#
# COMPACT_ATOMS: atom_id res chain seq x y z
N PRO A 1 11.01 -23.33 -8.62
CA PRO A 1 11.16 -22.24 -7.65
C PRO A 1 12.61 -22.13 -7.16
N ASP A 2 13.24 -20.97 -7.33
CA ASP A 2 14.57 -20.69 -6.77
C ASP A 2 14.45 -20.53 -5.24
N LYS A 3 15.39 -21.11 -4.48
CA LYS A 3 15.43 -20.99 -3.01
C LYS A 3 15.55 -19.54 -2.56
N LEU A 4 16.20 -18.70 -3.36
CA LEU A 4 16.39 -17.28 -3.02
C LEU A 4 15.12 -16.45 -3.18
N HIS A 5 14.14 -16.91 -3.96
CA HIS A 5 12.91 -16.15 -4.22
C HIS A 5 12.14 -15.81 -2.95
N GLY A 6 12.05 -16.76 -2.00
CA GLY A 6 11.39 -16.52 -0.72
C GLY A 6 12.13 -15.54 0.18
N SER A 7 13.47 -15.58 0.18
CA SER A 7 14.30 -14.65 0.96
C SER A 7 14.17 -13.23 0.45
N TYR A 8 14.30 -13.02 -0.86
CA TYR A 8 14.14 -11.69 -1.47
C TYR A 8 12.75 -11.11 -1.26
N HIS A 9 11.71 -11.96 -1.35
CA HIS A 9 10.35 -11.52 -1.06
C HIS A 9 10.22 -11.06 0.40
N TRP A 10 10.75 -11.83 1.35
CA TRP A 10 10.71 -11.47 2.76
C TRP A 10 11.48 -10.18 3.06
N ASP A 11 12.70 -10.04 2.55
CA ASP A 11 13.52 -8.84 2.72
C ASP A 11 12.81 -7.59 2.15
N PHE A 12 12.20 -7.72 0.97
CA PHE A 12 11.41 -6.65 0.36
C PHE A 12 10.22 -6.24 1.22
N GLU A 13 9.44 -7.20 1.73
CA GLU A 13 8.33 -6.91 2.63
C GLU A 13 8.78 -6.15 3.88
N ARG A 14 9.92 -6.55 4.47
CA ARG A 14 10.46 -5.87 5.65
C ARG A 14 10.93 -4.46 5.31
N ALA A 15 11.59 -4.26 4.17
CA ALA A 15 12.03 -2.94 3.72
C ALA A 15 10.84 -1.98 3.54
N ILE A 16 9.77 -2.44 2.88
CA ILE A 16 8.54 -1.66 2.71
C ILE A 16 7.88 -1.35 4.05
N ALA A 17 7.81 -2.33 4.96
CA ALA A 17 7.25 -2.14 6.29
C ALA A 17 8.05 -1.14 7.15
N LEU A 18 9.39 -1.14 7.04
CA LEU A 18 10.25 -0.18 7.75
C LEU A 18 10.20 1.22 7.14
N ALA A 19 10.01 1.34 5.82
CA ALA A 19 9.87 2.63 5.15
C ALA A 19 8.62 3.38 5.61
N MET A 20 7.51 2.67 5.89
CA MET A 20 6.23 3.26 6.28
C MET A 20 6.31 4.17 7.51
N PRO A 21 6.80 3.73 8.69
CA PRO A 21 6.95 4.59 9.87
C PRO A 21 7.84 5.81 9.63
N VAL A 22 8.91 5.66 8.83
CA VAL A 22 9.84 6.76 8.52
C VAL A 22 9.13 7.85 7.71
N LEU A 23 8.38 7.46 6.68
CA LEU A 23 7.64 8.40 5.84
C LEU A 23 6.56 9.13 6.65
N VAL A 24 5.77 8.40 7.44
CA VAL A 24 4.74 8.99 8.31
C VAL A 24 5.35 9.92 9.37
N ALA A 25 6.45 9.52 10.02
CA ALA A 25 7.13 10.37 10.98
C ALA A 25 7.68 11.66 10.32
N SER A 26 8.16 11.56 9.08
CA SER A 26 8.69 12.73 8.37
C SER A 26 7.63 13.79 8.11
N THR A 27 6.41 13.41 7.72
CA THR A 27 5.31 14.36 7.52
C THR A 27 4.73 14.86 8.84
N ALA A 28 4.68 14.01 9.88
CA ALA A 28 4.23 14.42 11.21
C ALA A 28 5.14 15.49 11.84
N ILE A 29 6.46 15.43 11.60
CA ILE A 29 7.43 16.37 12.17
C ILE A 29 7.59 17.63 11.30
N LYS A 30 7.68 17.47 9.98
CA LYS A 30 8.00 18.57 9.05
C LYS A 30 6.79 19.19 8.36
N GLY A 31 5.61 18.58 8.53
CA GLY A 31 4.42 18.94 7.78
C GLY A 31 4.36 18.28 6.39
N PRO A 32 3.31 18.61 5.62
CA PRO A 32 3.10 18.09 4.27
C PRO A 32 4.28 18.41 3.35
N ASN A 33 4.70 17.42 2.56
CA ASN A 33 5.80 17.56 1.62
C ASN A 33 5.53 16.74 0.35
N PRO A 34 5.62 17.34 -0.86
CA PRO A 34 5.32 16.64 -2.11
C PRO A 34 6.17 15.38 -2.33
N VAL A 35 7.44 15.38 -1.92
CA VAL A 35 8.33 14.22 -2.08
C VAL A 35 7.87 13.09 -1.17
N THR A 36 7.58 13.39 0.10
CA THR A 36 7.07 12.39 1.02
C THR A 36 5.71 11.87 0.59
N ASP A 37 4.85 12.73 0.06
CA ASP A 37 3.53 12.35 -0.44
C ASP A 37 3.62 11.40 -1.63
N VAL A 38 4.52 11.68 -2.60
CA VAL A 38 4.78 10.75 -3.71
C VAL A 38 5.31 9.41 -3.21
N LEU A 39 6.25 9.41 -2.25
CA LEU A 39 6.79 8.17 -1.67
C LEU A 39 5.70 7.38 -0.92
N LEU A 40 4.89 8.05 -0.11
CA LEU A 40 3.73 7.45 0.56
C LEU A 40 2.75 6.88 -0.47
N GLY A 41 2.54 7.58 -1.58
CA GLY A 41 1.61 7.17 -2.65
C GLY A 41 2.00 5.88 -3.36
N VAL A 42 3.24 5.42 -3.17
CA VAL A 42 3.75 4.16 -3.69
C VAL A 42 3.91 3.12 -2.59
N VAL A 43 4.58 3.49 -1.49
CA VAL A 43 4.91 2.56 -0.41
C VAL A 43 3.65 2.08 0.32
N LEU A 44 2.69 2.97 0.59
CA LEU A 44 1.46 2.60 1.29
C LEU A 44 0.62 1.59 0.49
N PRO A 45 0.28 1.82 -0.80
CA PRO A 45 -0.47 0.83 -1.57
C PRO A 45 0.23 -0.52 -1.70
N ILE A 46 1.56 -0.54 -1.86
CA ILE A 46 2.34 -1.79 -1.92
C ILE A 46 2.25 -2.54 -0.60
N HIS A 47 2.48 -1.85 0.53
CA HIS A 47 2.39 -2.43 1.86
C HIS A 47 1.00 -3.04 2.10
N THR A 48 -0.06 -2.31 1.76
CA THR A 48 -1.44 -2.76 1.90
C THR A 48 -1.78 -3.94 0.99
N HIS A 49 -1.30 -3.95 -0.26
CA HIS A 49 -1.53 -5.06 -1.19
C HIS A 49 -0.89 -6.36 -0.69
N ILE A 50 0.33 -6.30 -0.17
CA ILE A 50 1.03 -7.45 0.43
C ILE A 50 0.26 -7.95 1.67
N GLY A 51 -0.11 -7.03 2.57
CA GLY A 51 -0.82 -7.35 3.81
C GLY A 51 -2.18 -8.00 3.55
N PHE A 52 -3.01 -7.40 2.70
CA PHE A 52 -4.29 -8.02 2.34
C PHE A 52 -4.12 -9.31 1.53
N GLY A 53 -3.07 -9.42 0.72
CA GLY A 53 -2.71 -10.68 0.07
C GLY A 53 -2.47 -11.81 1.07
N ALA A 54 -1.84 -11.52 2.21
CA ALA A 54 -1.71 -12.50 3.30
C ALA A 54 -3.07 -12.87 3.90
N CYS A 55 -3.93 -11.87 4.20
CA CYS A 55 -5.28 -12.14 4.69
C CYS A 55 -6.11 -13.02 3.73
N VAL A 56 -6.05 -12.76 2.42
CA VAL A 56 -6.74 -13.58 1.41
C VAL A 56 -6.21 -15.01 1.40
N ARG A 57 -4.89 -15.21 1.53
CA ARG A 57 -4.29 -16.55 1.58
C ARG A 57 -4.71 -17.33 2.83
N ASP A 58 -4.77 -16.66 3.97
CA ASP A 58 -5.04 -17.31 5.26
C ASP A 58 -6.52 -17.62 5.49
N TYR A 59 -7.42 -16.73 5.02
CA TYR A 59 -8.86 -16.82 5.33
C TYR A 59 -9.75 -17.18 4.13
N VAL A 60 -9.28 -16.98 2.91
CA VAL A 60 -10.04 -17.28 1.68
C VAL A 60 -9.28 -18.33 0.89
N ASP A 61 -9.13 -19.51 1.47
CA ASP A 61 -8.31 -20.55 0.87
C ASP A 61 -8.90 -21.06 -0.44
N LYS A 62 -8.02 -21.37 -1.39
CA LYS A 62 -8.41 -21.82 -2.74
C LYS A 62 -9.11 -23.19 -2.74
N ARG A 63 -8.87 -24.03 -1.72
CA ARG A 63 -9.40 -25.39 -1.66
C ARG A 63 -10.88 -25.39 -1.28
N ASN A 64 -11.26 -24.62 -0.26
CA ASN A 64 -12.63 -24.53 0.22
C ASN A 64 -13.43 -23.45 -0.55
N TYR A 65 -12.78 -22.37 -0.97
CA TYR A 65 -13.45 -21.22 -1.61
C TYR A 65 -12.81 -20.83 -2.96
N PRO A 66 -12.79 -21.71 -3.98
CA PRO A 66 -12.06 -21.46 -5.23
C PRO A 66 -12.56 -20.24 -6.01
N VAL A 67 -13.88 -20.01 -6.04
CA VAL A 67 -14.48 -18.85 -6.73
C VAL A 67 -14.19 -17.56 -5.97
N LEU A 68 -14.44 -17.55 -4.66
CA LEU A 68 -14.22 -16.37 -3.82
C LEU A 68 -12.73 -16.00 -3.77
N ASN A 69 -11.82 -16.98 -3.68
CA ASN A 69 -10.39 -16.75 -3.76
C ASN A 69 -10.00 -16.05 -5.08
N ARG A 70 -10.54 -16.50 -6.21
CA ARG A 70 -10.28 -15.87 -7.52
C ARG A 70 -10.80 -14.43 -7.58
N VAL A 71 -12.02 -14.21 -7.09
CA VAL A 71 -12.62 -12.87 -7.04
C VAL A 71 -11.83 -11.96 -6.10
N ALA A 72 -11.47 -12.43 -4.91
CA ALA A 72 -10.71 -11.66 -3.92
C ALA A 72 -9.34 -11.26 -4.46
N ASN A 73 -8.60 -12.16 -5.11
CA ASN A 73 -7.32 -11.81 -5.74
C ASN A 73 -7.49 -10.82 -6.91
N GLY A 74 -8.54 -10.99 -7.72
CA GLY A 74 -8.85 -10.05 -8.80
C GLY A 74 -9.19 -8.66 -8.28
N ALA A 75 -10.04 -8.59 -7.26
CA ALA A 75 -10.42 -7.35 -6.58
C ALA A 75 -9.22 -6.68 -5.91
N LEU A 76 -8.34 -7.46 -5.26
CA LEU A 76 -7.12 -6.97 -4.62
C LEU A 76 -6.14 -6.34 -5.63
N MET A 77 -6.03 -6.92 -6.82
CA MET A 77 -5.19 -6.34 -7.89
C MET A 77 -5.84 -5.08 -8.48
N ALA A 78 -7.15 -5.11 -8.74
CA ALA A 78 -7.88 -3.96 -9.25
C ALA A 78 -7.84 -2.78 -8.28
N SER A 79 -8.03 -3.03 -6.98
CA SER A 79 -7.97 -2.00 -5.94
C SER A 79 -6.55 -1.43 -5.82
N PHE A 80 -5.52 -2.27 -5.86
CA PHE A 80 -4.13 -1.81 -5.83
C PHE A 80 -3.82 -0.84 -6.97
N VAL A 81 -4.15 -1.20 -8.21
CA VAL A 81 -3.92 -0.32 -9.38
C VAL A 81 -4.74 0.97 -9.27
N THR A 82 -6.00 0.87 -8.85
CA THR A 82 -6.90 2.03 -8.71
C THR A 82 -6.37 2.99 -7.65
N VAL A 83 -5.97 2.48 -6.48
CA VAL A 83 -5.43 3.29 -5.39
C VAL A 83 -4.10 3.93 -5.81
N LEU A 84 -3.23 3.19 -6.50
CA LEU A 84 -1.95 3.73 -6.94
C LEU A 84 -2.13 4.88 -7.95
N TYR A 85 -3.09 4.76 -8.87
CA TYR A 85 -3.48 5.84 -9.77
C TYR A 85 -4.11 7.03 -9.03
N ALA A 86 -5.00 6.77 -8.06
CA ALA A 86 -5.62 7.82 -7.25
C ALA A 86 -4.56 8.60 -6.44
N CYS A 87 -3.61 7.91 -5.81
CA CYS A 87 -2.50 8.53 -5.10
C CYS A 87 -1.63 9.37 -6.04
N TYR A 88 -1.33 8.88 -7.25
CA TYR A 88 -0.62 9.65 -8.26
C TYR A 88 -1.37 10.94 -8.59
N HIS A 89 -2.65 10.84 -8.97
CA HIS A 89 -3.48 11.98 -9.33
C HIS A 89 -3.59 13.00 -8.18
N MET A 90 -3.83 12.55 -6.94
CA MET A 90 -3.90 13.42 -5.77
C MET A 90 -2.60 14.18 -5.50
N ASN A 91 -1.46 13.56 -5.77
CA ASN A 91 -0.15 14.17 -5.52
C ASN A 91 0.31 15.09 -6.66
N THR A 92 -0.22 14.95 -7.87
CA THR A 92 0.19 15.75 -9.04
C THR A 92 -0.81 16.83 -9.42
N GLU A 93 -2.10 16.56 -9.23
CA GLU A 93 -3.20 17.41 -9.73
C GLU A 93 -4.07 17.98 -8.60
N ASP A 94 -3.85 17.58 -7.35
CA ASP A 94 -4.60 18.05 -6.17
C ASP A 94 -3.65 18.51 -5.05
N ILE A 95 -4.19 18.77 -3.86
CA ILE A 95 -3.47 19.31 -2.68
C ILE A 95 -2.45 18.35 -2.06
N GLY A 96 -2.38 17.09 -2.49
CA GLY A 96 -1.53 16.05 -1.90
C GLY A 96 -2.20 15.29 -0.75
N MET A 97 -1.74 14.05 -0.54
CA MET A 97 -2.36 13.15 0.43
C MET A 97 -2.24 13.63 1.87
N THR A 98 -1.09 14.15 2.29
CA THR A 98 -0.90 14.51 3.71
C THR A 98 -1.58 15.81 4.07
N GLU A 99 -1.64 16.77 3.16
CA GLU A 99 -2.46 17.98 3.33
C GLU A 99 -3.95 17.64 3.37
N LEU A 100 -4.42 16.69 2.55
CA LEU A 100 -5.80 16.21 2.61
C LEU A 100 -6.13 15.65 4.00
N VAL A 101 -5.26 14.82 4.57
CA VAL A 101 -5.46 14.26 5.91
C VAL A 101 -5.51 15.36 6.97
N ILE A 102 -4.61 16.34 6.90
CA ILE A 102 -4.58 17.47 7.85
C ILE A 102 -5.84 18.32 7.74
N THR A 103 -6.30 18.59 6.52
CA THR A 103 -7.52 19.38 6.27
C THR A 103 -8.76 18.65 6.78
N ALA A 104 -8.87 17.36 6.49
CA ALA A 104 -9.95 16.52 6.98
C ALA A 104 -9.98 16.41 8.51
N TRP A 105 -8.81 16.38 9.17
CA TRP A 105 -8.72 16.30 10.64
C TRP A 105 -9.13 17.59 11.35
N LYS A 106 -8.94 18.75 10.71
CA LYS A 106 -9.30 20.06 11.25
C LYS A 106 -10.77 20.43 11.04
N SER A 107 -11.48 19.67 10.20
CA SER A 107 -12.89 19.87 9.87
C SER A 107 -13.79 19.27 10.94
#